data_AF-A0A927PDT3-F1
#
_entry.id   AF-A0A927PDT3-F1
#
_cell.length_a   1.000
_cell.length_b   1.000
_cell.length_c   1.000
_cell.angle_alpha   90.00
_cell.angle_beta   90.00
_cell.angle_gamma   90.00
#
_symmetry.space_group_name_H-M   'P 1'
#
loop_
_entity.id
_entity.type
_entity.pdbx_description
1 polymer ?
#
loop_
_entity_poly.entity_id
_entity_poly.type
_entity_poly.pdbx_seq_one_letter_code
_entity_poly.pdbx_strand_id
1 'polypeptide(L)' 'MMYDEPFRHFCEESYQRYLRCDWGDLCAEDKAQNDSAVANGDDRILASYVHPEHPDWKLWIITEWDRSATTLLFPSEY' A
#
# COMPACT_ATOMS: atom_id res chain seq x y z
N MET A 1 -23.07 2.54 -14.02
CA MET A 1 -22.19 2.02 -12.95
C MET A 1 -21.04 2.99 -12.84
N MET A 2 -21.20 4.03 -12.02
CA MET A 2 -20.10 4.93 -11.72
C MET A 2 -19.33 4.22 -10.61
N TYR A 3 -18.07 3.88 -10.85
CA TYR A 3 -17.17 3.53 -9.75
C TYR A 3 -17.23 4.67 -8.73
N ASP A 4 -17.18 4.33 -7.44
CA ASP A 4 -17.12 5.33 -6.37
C ASP A 4 -15.86 6.20 -6.59
N GLU A 5 -16.07 7.39 -7.17
CA GLU A 5 -15.00 8.29 -7.62
C GLU A 5 -14.06 8.69 -6.48
N PRO A 6 -14.57 8.98 -5.25
CA PRO A 6 -13.73 9.09 -4.06
C PRO A 6 -12.85 7.87 -3.78
N PHE A 7 -13.39 6.65 -3.85
CA PHE A 7 -12.59 5.44 -3.60
C PHE A 7 -11.51 5.25 -4.67
N ARG A 8 -11.83 5.49 -5.94
CA ARG A 8 -10.84 5.44 -7.02
C ARG A 8 -9.70 6.43 -6.79
N HIS A 9 -10.02 7.68 -6.42
CA HIS A 9 -9.03 8.70 -6.11
C HIS A 9 -8.16 8.28 -4.90
N PHE A 10 -8.75 7.69 -3.87
CA PHE A 10 -8.03 7.16 -2.73
C PHE A 10 -7.02 6.07 -3.12
N CYS A 11 -7.42 5.13 -3.98
CA CYS A 11 -6.52 4.09 -4.50
C CYS A 11 -5.37 4.69 -5.32
N GLU A 12 -5.67 5.67 -6.19
CA GLU A 12 -4.66 6.34 -7.03
C GLU A 12 -3.64 7.10 -6.17
N GLU A 13 -4.09 7.92 -5.23
CA GLU A 13 -3.21 8.65 -4.30
C GLU A 13 -2.35 7.71 -3.44
N SER A 14 -2.97 6.66 -2.89
CA SER A 14 -2.25 5.65 -2.09
C SER A 14 -1.15 4.97 -2.90
N TYR A 15 -1.42 4.65 -4.16
CA TYR A 15 -0.41 4.09 -5.06
C TYR A 15 0.70 5.09 -5.41
N GLN A 16 0.37 6.37 -5.62
CA GLN A 16 1.39 7.41 -5.85
C GLN A 16 2.31 7.61 -4.64
N ARG A 17 1.76 7.52 -3.42
CA ARG A 17 2.54 7.54 -2.17
C ARG A 17 3.46 6.33 -2.07
N TYR A 18 2.93 5.14 -2.37
CA TYR A 18 3.69 3.89 -2.40
C TYR A 18 4.91 3.95 -3.31
N LEU A 19 4.73 4.46 -4.54
CA LEU A 19 5.81 4.62 -5.52
C LEU A 19 6.93 5.57 -5.04
N ARG A 20 6.66 6.40 -4.03
CA ARG A 20 7.61 7.33 -3.41
C ARG A 20 8.18 6.82 -2.09
N CYS A 21 7.98 5.54 -1.79
CA CYS A 21 8.39 4.92 -0.52
C CYS A 21 7.71 5.53 0.71
N ASP A 22 6.55 6.16 0.55
CA ASP A 22 5.70 6.51 1.69
C ASP A 22 4.84 5.29 2.02
N TRP A 23 5.22 4.55 3.07
CA TRP A 23 4.56 3.31 3.45
C TRP A 23 3.27 3.49 4.27
N GLY A 24 2.78 4.74 4.39
CA GLY A 24 1.50 5.07 5.00
C GLY A 24 1.45 4.80 6.51
N ASP A 25 0.43 4.09 6.95
CA ASP A 25 0.02 3.90 8.35
C ASP A 25 0.71 2.71 9.05
N LEU A 26 1.91 2.35 8.59
CA LEU A 26 2.74 1.33 9.22
C LEU A 26 3.56 1.87 10.39
N CYS A 27 4.00 0.97 11.27
CA CYS A 27 4.91 1.32 12.34
C CYS A 27 6.32 1.60 11.79
N ALA A 28 7.16 2.31 12.55
CA ALA A 28 8.49 2.70 12.10
C ALA A 28 9.40 1.51 11.73
N GLU A 29 9.22 0.37 12.40
CA GLU A 29 9.99 -0.84 12.14
C GLU A 29 9.63 -1.45 10.78
N ASP A 30 8.34 -1.62 10.48
CA ASP A 30 7.88 -2.13 9.18
C ASP A 30 8.29 -1.20 8.04
N LYS A 31 8.28 0.12 8.28
CA LYS A 31 8.76 1.12 7.32
C LYS A 31 10.24 0.92 6.99
N ALA A 32 11.06 0.74 8.02
CA ALA A 32 12.49 0.50 7.83
C ALA A 32 12.77 -0.85 7.12
N GLN A 33 11.95 -1.87 7.38
CA GLN A 33 12.03 -3.15 6.65
C GLN A 33 11.72 -2.96 5.16
N ASN A 34 10.67 -2.22 4.82
CA ASN A 34 10.37 -1.89 3.42
C ASN A 34 11.51 -1.11 2.75
N ASP A 35 12.10 -0.13 3.44
CA ASP A 35 13.22 0.64 2.90
C ASP A 35 14.42 -0.28 2.59
N SER A 36 14.69 -1.26 3.46
CA SER A 36 15.71 -2.28 3.23
C SER A 36 15.37 -3.18 2.04
N ALA A 37 14.13 -3.66 1.95
CA ALA A 37 13.64 -4.52 0.86
C ALA A 37 13.72 -3.81 -0.50
N VAL A 38 13.45 -2.50 -0.55
CA VAL A 38 13.64 -1.66 -1.75
C VAL A 38 15.12 -1.54 -2.10
N ALA A 39 15.99 -1.28 -1.12
CA ALA A 39 17.43 -1.08 -1.35
C ALA A 39 18.13 -2.36 -1.82
N ASN A 40 17.76 -3.50 -1.26
CA ASN A 40 18.39 -4.79 -1.54
C ASN A 40 17.74 -5.52 -2.72
N GLY A 41 16.49 -5.18 -3.06
CA GLY A 41 15.71 -5.91 -4.06
C GLY A 41 15.28 -7.31 -3.58
N ASP A 42 15.23 -7.51 -2.27
CA ASP A 42 14.74 -8.72 -1.61
C ASP A 42 13.46 -8.42 -0.82
N ASP A 43 12.85 -9.47 -0.24
CA ASP A 43 11.68 -9.40 0.64
C ASP A 43 10.42 -8.73 0.08
N ARG A 44 9.27 -9.10 0.64
CA ARG A 44 8.00 -8.46 0.28
C ARG A 44 7.96 -7.02 0.80
N ILE A 45 7.26 -6.15 0.08
CA ILE A 45 6.94 -4.79 0.55
C ILE A 45 5.46 -4.75 0.86
N LEU A 46 5.10 -4.21 2.03
CA LEU A 46 3.71 -3.96 2.41
C LEU A 46 3.57 -2.47 2.72
N ALA A 47 2.56 -1.80 2.18
CA ALA A 47 2.14 -0.48 2.64
C ALA A 47 0.66 -0.52 3.03
N SER A 48 0.28 0.32 3.99
CA SER A 48 -1.09 0.41 4.49
C SER A 48 -1.55 1.86 4.45
N TYR A 49 -2.76 2.12 3.96
CA TYR A 49 -3.34 3.45 3.94
C TYR A 49 -4.77 3.39 4.45
N VAL A 50 -5.15 4.34 5.30
CA VAL A 50 -6.52 4.51 5.80
C VAL A 50 -7.08 5.84 5.28
N HIS A 51 -8.27 5.81 4.68
CA HIS A 51 -8.91 7.04 4.24
C HIS A 51 -9.32 7.90 5.46
N PRO A 52 -9.00 9.20 5.50
CA PRO A 52 -9.23 10.03 6.68
C PRO A 52 -10.71 10.21 7.04
N GLU A 53 -11.60 10.20 6.04
CA GLU A 53 -13.05 10.37 6.24
C GLU A 53 -13.82 9.04 6.19
N HIS A 54 -13.16 7.95 5.77
CA HIS A 54 -13.75 6.63 5.60
C HIS A 54 -12.84 5.57 6.23
N PRO A 55 -12.82 5.42 7.56
CA PRO A 55 -11.88 4.52 8.25
C PRO A 55 -11.99 3.05 7.83
N ASP A 56 -13.15 2.64 7.30
CA ASP A 56 -13.39 1.30 6.76
C ASP A 56 -12.66 1.08 5.42
N TRP A 57 -12.24 2.15 4.75
CA TRP A 57 -11.40 2.09 3.56
C TRP A 57 -9.94 2.00 3.98
N LYS A 58 -9.56 0.81 4.40
CA LYS A 58 -8.16 0.44 4.63
C LYS A 58 -7.63 -0.29 3.41
N LEU A 59 -6.67 0.30 2.72
CA LEU A 59 -6.04 -0.29 1.55
C LEU A 59 -4.65 -0.84 1.91
N TRP A 60 -4.39 -2.07 1.50
CA TRP A 60 -3.05 -2.65 1.47
C TRP A 60 -2.50 -2.66 0.06
N ILE A 61 -1.23 -2.27 -0.07
CA ILE A 61 -0.46 -2.40 -1.30
C ILE A 61 0.69 -3.36 -1.00
N ILE A 62 0.73 -4.49 -1.70
CA ILE A 62 1.70 -5.54 -1.47
C ILE A 62 2.48 -5.78 -2.75
N THR A 63 3.80 -5.66 -2.69
CA THR A 63 4.69 -6.16 -3.75
C THR A 63 5.37 -7.43 -3.25
N GLU A 64 5.26 -8.51 -4.03
CA GLU A 64 5.88 -9.79 -3.70
C GLU A 64 7.41 -9.69 -3.63
N TRP A 65 8.02 -10.63 -2.92
CA TRP A 65 9.47 -10.62 -2.66
C TRP A 65 10.32 -10.71 -3.93
N ASP A 66 9.82 -11.40 -4.95
CA ASP A 66 10.43 -11.54 -6.27
C ASP A 66 10.00 -10.43 -7.25
N ARG A 67 9.25 -9.42 -6.77
CA ARG A 67 8.69 -8.31 -7.55
C ARG A 67 7.77 -8.75 -8.70
N SER A 68 7.28 -9.99 -8.69
CA SER A 68 6.44 -10.55 -9.77
C SER A 68 5.07 -9.86 -9.88
N ALA A 69 4.55 -9.34 -8.78
CA ALA A 69 3.25 -8.68 -8.72
C ALA A 69 3.25 -7.55 -7.69
N THR A 70 2.40 -6.55 -7.95
CA THR A 70 1.97 -5.55 -6.97
C THR A 70 0.45 -5.54 -6.94
N THR A 71 -0.12 -5.86 -5.78
CA THR A 71 -1.56 -6.02 -5.60
C THR A 71 -2.08 -4.95 -4.64
N LEU A 72 -3.21 -4.35 -5.01
CA LEU A 72 -3.98 -3.43 -4.17
C LEU A 72 -5.23 -4.18 -3.70
N LEU A 73 -5.42 -4.30 -2.39
CA LEU A 73 -6.55 -5.03 -1.81
C LEU A 73 -6.94 -4.49 -0.42
N PHE A 74 -8.15 -4.80 0.03
CA PHE A 74 -8.54 -4.61 1.42
C PHE A 74 -7.90 -5.71 2.31
N PRO A 75 -7.60 -5.44 3.59
CA PRO A 75 -7.08 -6.44 4.52
C PRO A 75 -7.94 -7.70 4.64
N SER A 76 -9.25 -7.57 4.41
CA SER A 76 -10.20 -8.70 4.46
C SER A 76 -10.17 -9.60 3.23
N GLU A 77 -9.51 -9.18 2.16
CA GLU A 77 -9.36 -9.94 0.91
C GLU A 77 -8.05 -10.74 0.87
N TYR A 78 -7.18 -10.54 1.85
CA TYR A 78 -5.96 -11.33 2.09
C TYR A 78 -6.27 -12.55 2.95
#